data_AF-A0A1C0VA07-F1
#
_entry.id   AF-A0A1C0VA07-F1
#
_cell.length_a   1.000
_cell.length_b   1.000
_cell.length_c   1.000
_cell.angle_alpha   90.00
_cell.angle_beta   90.00
_cell.angle_gamma   90.00
#
_symmetry.space_group_name_H-M   'P 1'
#
loop_
_entity.id
_entity.type
_entity.pdbx_description
1 polymer ?
#
loop_
_entity_poly.entity_id
_entity_poly.type
_entity_poly.pdbx_seq_one_letter_code
_entity_poly.pdbx_strand_id
1 'polypeptide(L)'
;MSGTSERIEREIAGVEEAIASLTIEFYNIYNGYLTVLGQATKKQLILACYHICTQVYPDSFIKLSFNQRQKMQQSLRKLAIANSEKLQLLLKPEEEELEESEEVEELAENEGWQEASEKHEADRREIKRELANYTTEKAKLSNPKSPEYLINWQERMEKGIVKNLKSLSRDSNRCLQNAGILPKQLPAPILEAASNTETSGDAIAGPPNLLNLIIETVESEDSEADLENLAANLARLGGSPSPNAMHITAINLRLSEIEFADANVTGWRQQIRNLSMRLNTLRRDYHKKQRERTIVEAESAWRACWFED
;
A
#
# COMPACT_ATOMS: atom_id res chain seq x y z
N MET A 1 -35.87 -30.36 5.11
CA MET A 1 -35.36 -28.96 5.13
C MET A 1 -34.06 -28.85 5.92
N SER A 2 -33.90 -29.52 7.08
CA SER A 2 -32.64 -29.50 7.85
C SER A 2 -31.41 -30.01 7.06
N GLY A 3 -31.54 -31.14 6.34
CA GLY A 3 -30.41 -31.73 5.62
C GLY A 3 -29.81 -30.86 4.49
N THR A 4 -30.60 -29.95 3.91
CA THR A 4 -30.09 -28.99 2.90
C THR A 4 -29.29 -27.87 3.56
N SER A 5 -29.76 -27.34 4.69
CA SER A 5 -29.04 -26.32 5.48
C SER A 5 -27.72 -26.87 6.01
N GLU A 6 -27.76 -28.04 6.65
CA GLU A 6 -26.57 -28.72 7.18
C GLU A 6 -25.52 -29.03 6.10
N ARG A 7 -25.96 -29.33 4.87
CA ARG A 7 -25.03 -29.53 3.74
C ARG A 7 -24.35 -28.22 3.34
N ILE A 8 -25.11 -27.13 3.21
CA ILE A 8 -24.56 -25.82 2.84
C ILE A 8 -23.60 -25.32 3.92
N GLU A 9 -23.93 -25.48 5.19
CA GLU A 9 -23.05 -25.12 6.30
C GLU A 9 -21.73 -25.92 6.27
N ARG A 10 -21.77 -27.22 6.01
CA ARG A 10 -20.57 -28.04 5.82
C ARG A 10 -19.72 -27.59 4.63
N GLU A 11 -20.37 -27.20 3.53
CA GLU A 11 -19.66 -26.69 2.35
C GLU A 11 -19.00 -25.32 2.64
N ILE A 12 -19.68 -24.42 3.35
CA ILE A 12 -19.11 -23.13 3.79
C ILE A 12 -17.90 -23.37 4.69
N ALA A 13 -18.03 -24.24 5.69
CA ALA A 13 -16.93 -24.59 6.59
C ALA A 13 -15.71 -25.16 5.83
N GLY A 14 -15.95 -25.95 4.78
CA GLY A 14 -14.89 -26.45 3.91
C GLY A 14 -14.16 -25.34 3.14
N VAL A 15 -14.90 -24.34 2.64
CA VAL A 15 -14.28 -23.17 1.98
C VAL A 15 -13.52 -22.30 2.98
N GLU A 16 -14.05 -22.10 4.18
CA GLU A 16 -13.37 -21.36 5.26
C GLU A 16 -12.06 -22.02 5.70
N GLU A 17 -12.02 -23.34 5.77
CA GLU A 17 -10.79 -24.08 6.07
C GLU A 17 -9.76 -23.96 4.93
N ALA A 18 -10.20 -23.99 3.68
CA ALA A 18 -9.34 -23.74 2.53
C ALA A 18 -8.77 -22.30 2.55
N ILE A 19 -9.56 -21.31 2.97
CA ILE A 19 -9.10 -19.92 3.16
C ILE A 19 -8.09 -19.85 4.30
N ALA A 20 -8.34 -20.51 5.44
CA ALA A 20 -7.41 -20.54 6.57
C ALA A 20 -6.04 -21.14 6.16
N SER A 21 -6.05 -22.23 5.39
CA SER A 21 -4.84 -22.81 4.81
C SER A 21 -4.12 -21.83 3.88
N LEU A 22 -4.89 -21.14 3.02
CA LEU A 22 -4.35 -20.14 2.10
C LEU A 22 -3.72 -18.94 2.84
N THR A 23 -4.29 -18.52 3.96
CA THR A 23 -3.73 -17.46 4.83
C THR A 23 -2.34 -17.83 5.33
N ILE A 24 -2.13 -19.08 5.74
CA ILE A 24 -0.80 -19.57 6.16
C ILE A 24 0.16 -19.59 4.96
N GLU A 25 -0.30 -20.06 3.79
CA GLU A 25 0.50 -20.02 2.56
C GLU A 25 0.92 -18.58 2.22
N PHE A 26 -0.01 -17.62 2.25
CA PHE A 26 0.27 -16.21 2.00
C PHE A 26 1.33 -15.64 2.94
N TYR A 27 1.21 -15.88 4.24
CA TYR A 27 2.18 -15.39 5.22
C TYR A 27 3.59 -15.91 4.92
N ASN A 28 3.71 -17.21 4.62
CA ASN A 28 5.00 -17.84 4.29
C ASN A 28 5.60 -17.28 2.99
N ILE A 29 4.77 -17.11 1.95
CA ILE A 29 5.22 -16.54 0.68
C ILE A 29 5.65 -15.08 0.84
N TYR A 30 4.88 -14.25 1.55
CA TYR A 30 5.25 -12.86 1.80
C TYR A 30 6.51 -12.75 2.67
N ASN A 31 6.70 -13.63 3.64
CA ASN A 31 7.94 -13.67 4.43
C ASN A 31 9.17 -13.93 3.55
N GLY A 32 9.10 -14.94 2.68
CA GLY A 32 10.15 -15.21 1.68
C GLY A 32 10.37 -14.02 0.74
N TYR A 33 9.29 -13.50 0.17
CA TYR A 33 9.30 -12.36 -0.74
C TYR A 33 9.95 -11.12 -0.12
N LEU A 34 9.51 -10.69 1.07
CA LEU A 34 10.04 -9.52 1.77
C LEU A 34 11.51 -9.66 2.14
N THR A 35 11.95 -10.88 2.45
CA THR A 35 13.36 -11.18 2.72
C THR A 35 14.22 -10.95 1.49
N VAL A 36 13.83 -11.51 0.35
CA VAL A 36 14.57 -11.35 -0.91
C VAL A 36 14.45 -9.92 -1.44
N LEU A 37 13.26 -9.31 -1.33
CA LEU A 37 13.03 -7.92 -1.72
C LEU A 37 13.91 -6.95 -0.94
N GLY A 38 14.09 -7.13 0.37
CA GLY A 38 14.99 -6.32 1.17
C GLY A 38 16.45 -6.39 0.67
N GLN A 39 16.91 -7.58 0.28
CA GLN A 39 18.24 -7.77 -0.29
C GLN A 39 18.38 -7.11 -1.67
N ALA A 40 17.39 -7.29 -2.55
CA ALA A 40 17.36 -6.69 -3.87
C ALA A 40 17.33 -5.15 -3.79
N THR A 41 16.46 -4.60 -2.94
CA THR A 41 16.35 -3.16 -2.69
C THR A 41 17.67 -2.58 -2.21
N LYS A 42 18.37 -3.25 -1.29
CA LYS A 42 19.71 -2.83 -0.84
C LYS A 42 20.71 -2.77 -2.00
N LYS A 43 20.76 -3.80 -2.85
CA LYS A 43 21.66 -3.80 -4.02
C LYS A 43 21.33 -2.67 -4.98
N GLN A 44 20.06 -2.51 -5.32
CA GLN A 44 19.58 -1.48 -6.25
C GLN A 44 19.83 -0.06 -5.73
N LEU A 45 19.62 0.20 -4.44
CA LEU A 45 19.95 1.49 -3.83
C LEU A 45 21.44 1.82 -3.94
N ILE A 46 22.32 0.84 -3.70
CA ILE A 46 23.77 1.05 -3.81
C ILE A 46 24.18 1.29 -5.26
N LEU A 47 23.60 0.58 -6.23
CA LEU A 47 23.85 0.79 -7.66
C LEU A 47 23.36 2.16 -8.12
N ALA A 48 22.15 2.57 -7.73
CA ALA A 48 21.61 3.90 -8.04
C ALA A 48 22.49 5.00 -7.45
N CYS A 49 22.90 4.88 -6.19
CA CYS A 49 23.81 5.83 -5.57
C CYS A 49 25.17 5.86 -6.27
N TYR A 50 25.72 4.71 -6.63
CA TYR A 50 26.99 4.63 -7.37
C TYR A 50 26.88 5.36 -8.70
N HIS A 51 25.80 5.15 -9.44
CA HIS A 51 25.55 5.84 -10.71
C HIS A 51 25.46 7.36 -10.51
N ILE A 52 24.69 7.83 -9.52
CA ILE A 52 24.60 9.26 -9.20
C ILE A 52 25.97 9.84 -8.88
N CYS A 53 26.77 9.16 -8.06
CA CYS A 53 28.07 9.69 -7.62
C CYS A 53 29.16 9.64 -8.69
N THR A 54 29.07 8.73 -9.67
CA THR A 54 30.15 8.48 -10.63
C THR A 54 29.84 8.93 -12.05
N GLN A 55 28.56 8.96 -12.44
CA GLN A 55 28.12 9.31 -13.78
C GLN A 55 27.39 10.66 -13.82
N VAL A 56 26.58 10.96 -12.81
CA VAL A 56 25.77 12.19 -12.80
C VAL A 56 26.49 13.36 -12.13
N TYR A 57 27.02 13.17 -10.91
CA TYR A 57 27.68 14.20 -10.12
C TYR A 57 29.11 13.82 -9.68
N PRO A 58 30.01 13.45 -10.62
CA PRO A 58 31.38 13.04 -10.28
C PRO A 58 32.18 14.16 -9.61
N ASP A 59 32.03 15.42 -10.05
CA ASP A 59 32.75 16.55 -9.49
C ASP A 59 32.38 16.81 -8.02
N SER A 60 31.08 16.77 -7.70
CA SER A 60 30.60 16.90 -6.32
C SER A 60 31.15 15.78 -5.45
N PHE A 61 31.19 14.54 -5.95
CA PHE A 61 31.73 13.40 -5.22
C PHE A 61 33.25 13.50 -4.99
N ILE A 62 34.02 13.93 -6.00
CA ILE A 62 35.49 14.09 -5.90
C ILE A 62 35.85 15.23 -4.92
N LYS A 63 35.04 16.27 -4.82
CA LYS A 63 35.24 17.37 -3.85
C LYS A 63 35.08 16.92 -2.39
N LEU A 64 34.39 15.82 -2.13
CA LEU A 64 34.27 15.26 -0.78
C LEU A 64 35.61 14.70 -0.31
N SER A 65 35.96 14.96 0.95
CA SER A 65 37.04 14.26 1.64
C SER A 65 36.74 12.77 1.78
N PHE A 66 37.79 11.96 1.98
CA PHE A 66 37.65 10.52 2.22
C PHE A 66 36.65 10.21 3.36
N ASN A 67 36.73 10.96 4.47
CA ASN A 67 35.84 10.79 5.62
C ASN A 67 34.37 11.09 5.26
N GLN A 68 34.11 12.17 4.49
CA GLN A 68 32.76 12.50 4.03
C GLN A 68 32.18 11.42 3.10
N ARG A 69 32.98 10.92 2.15
CA ARG A 69 32.56 9.81 1.27
C ARG A 69 32.24 8.56 2.08
N GLN A 70 33.10 8.20 3.04
CA GLN A 70 32.90 7.04 3.90
C GLN A 70 31.63 7.18 4.77
N LYS A 71 31.42 8.34 5.39
CA LYS A 71 30.21 8.61 6.20
C LYS A 71 28.94 8.51 5.36
N MET A 72 28.93 9.09 4.16
CA MET A 72 27.78 9.02 3.26
C MET A 72 27.46 7.58 2.86
N GLN A 73 28.47 6.80 2.44
CA GLN A 73 28.28 5.39 2.08
C GLN A 73 27.80 4.55 3.26
N GLN A 74 28.30 4.81 4.47
CA GLN A 74 27.83 4.15 5.69
C GLN A 74 26.38 4.51 6.01
N SER A 75 25.98 5.78 5.89
CA SER A 75 24.60 6.22 6.11
C SER A 75 23.63 5.53 5.15
N LEU A 76 23.95 5.45 3.86
CA LEU A 76 23.12 4.74 2.87
C LEU A 76 23.02 3.25 3.16
N ARG A 77 24.11 2.60 3.58
CA ARG A 77 24.08 1.19 4.00
C ARG A 77 23.20 0.97 5.22
N LYS A 78 23.23 1.89 6.21
CA LYS A 78 22.37 1.84 7.39
C LYS A 78 20.90 2.02 7.01
N LEU A 79 20.58 2.97 6.13
CA LEU A 79 19.22 3.15 5.61
C LEU A 79 18.70 1.87 4.91
N ALA A 80 19.54 1.23 4.10
CA ALA A 80 19.17 -0.02 3.44
C ALA A 80 18.88 -1.16 4.43
N ILE A 81 19.69 -1.30 5.48
CA ILE A 81 19.50 -2.31 6.53
C ILE A 81 18.20 -2.03 7.30
N ALA A 82 18.00 -0.79 7.75
CA ALA A 82 16.79 -0.39 8.47
C ALA A 82 15.52 -0.57 7.63
N ASN A 83 15.59 -0.35 6.31
CA ASN A 83 14.46 -0.60 5.43
C ASN A 83 14.11 -2.10 5.34
N SER A 84 15.11 -2.99 5.28
CA SER A 84 14.85 -4.43 5.32
C SER A 84 14.13 -4.85 6.60
N GLU A 85 14.51 -4.27 7.75
CA GLU A 85 13.81 -4.51 9.01
C GLU A 85 12.37 -3.98 8.98
N LYS A 86 12.16 -2.76 8.46
CA LYS A 86 10.81 -2.18 8.27
C LYS A 86 9.92 -3.02 7.36
N LEU A 87 10.48 -3.61 6.29
CA LEU A 87 9.73 -4.52 5.42
C LEU A 87 9.30 -5.77 6.17
N GLN A 88 10.18 -6.35 7.00
CA GLN A 88 9.83 -7.50 7.83
C GLN A 88 8.78 -7.18 8.89
N LEU A 89 8.79 -5.97 9.45
CA LEU A 89 7.79 -5.52 10.42
C LEU A 89 6.38 -5.45 9.83
N LEU A 90 6.22 -5.33 8.49
CA LEU A 90 4.89 -5.34 7.86
C LEU A 90 4.13 -6.66 8.11
N LEU A 91 4.84 -7.78 8.26
CA LEU A 91 4.23 -9.08 8.52
C LEU A 91 3.58 -9.17 9.88
N LYS A 92 4.00 -8.34 10.84
CA LYS A 92 3.37 -8.34 12.15
C LYS A 92 1.91 -7.90 11.98
N PRO A 93 0.96 -8.60 12.62
CA PRO A 93 -0.40 -8.10 12.70
C PRO A 93 -0.34 -6.70 13.32
N GLU A 94 -1.08 -5.78 12.73
CA GLU A 94 -1.38 -4.52 13.39
C GLU A 94 -2.19 -4.92 14.61
N GLU A 95 -1.60 -4.81 15.80
CA GLU A 95 -2.43 -4.62 16.99
C GLU A 95 -3.13 -3.29 16.71
N GLU A 96 -4.35 -3.36 16.16
CA GLU A 96 -5.17 -2.19 15.90
C GLU A 96 -5.20 -1.35 17.18
N GLU A 97 -4.95 -0.05 17.03
CA GLU A 97 -5.37 0.99 17.98
C GLU A 97 -6.87 0.81 18.22
N LEU A 98 -7.21 0.01 19.24
CA LEU A 98 -8.56 -0.30 19.70
C LEU A 98 -9.23 0.89 20.42
N GLU A 99 -8.67 2.10 20.33
CA GLU A 99 -9.14 3.25 21.12
C GLU A 99 -10.26 4.06 20.44
N GLU A 100 -10.47 3.95 19.11
CA GLU A 100 -11.53 4.74 18.44
C GLU A 100 -12.92 4.09 18.44
N SER A 101 -13.10 2.89 19.01
CA SER A 101 -14.45 2.27 19.12
C SER A 101 -15.12 2.42 20.49
N GLU A 102 -14.39 2.77 21.55
CA GLU A 102 -15.00 2.95 22.88
C GLU A 102 -15.82 4.25 22.97
N GLU A 103 -15.50 5.28 22.17
CA GLU A 103 -16.28 6.54 22.16
C GLU A 103 -17.69 6.39 21.56
N VAL A 104 -17.96 5.35 20.75
CA VAL A 104 -19.29 5.17 20.13
C VAL A 104 -20.24 4.39 21.05
N GLU A 105 -19.72 3.54 21.94
CA GLU A 105 -20.54 2.79 22.90
C GLU A 105 -20.96 3.69 24.08
N GLU A 106 -20.13 4.68 24.46
CA GLU A 106 -20.43 5.65 25.52
C GLU A 106 -21.48 6.71 25.11
N LEU A 107 -21.60 7.01 23.81
CA LEU A 107 -22.63 7.93 23.29
C LEU A 107 -24.03 7.30 23.21
N ALA A 108 -24.15 5.97 23.27
CA ALA A 108 -25.44 5.28 23.24
C ALA A 108 -26.07 5.12 24.63
N GLU A 109 -25.27 5.14 25.70
CA GLU A 109 -25.75 4.99 27.08
C GLU A 109 -26.01 6.33 27.79
N ASN A 110 -25.42 7.44 27.34
CA ASN A 110 -25.48 8.70 28.09
C ASN A 110 -26.61 9.68 27.69
N GLU A 111 -27.45 9.34 26.70
CA GLU A 111 -28.65 10.14 26.40
C GLU A 111 -29.87 9.67 27.20
N GLY A 112 -29.91 10.11 28.45
CA GLY A 112 -31.11 10.08 29.28
C GLY A 112 -32.23 10.92 28.69
N TRP A 113 -33.12 10.28 27.93
CA TRP A 113 -34.43 10.83 27.56
C TRP A 113 -35.53 9.86 27.97
N GLN A 114 -36.08 10.11 29.16
CA GLN A 114 -37.37 9.61 29.58
C GLN A 114 -38.48 10.31 28.76
N GLU A 115 -39.51 9.54 28.45
CA GLU A 115 -40.76 9.85 27.74
C GLU A 115 -40.76 9.70 26.20
N ALA A 116 -41.47 8.65 25.80
CA ALA A 116 -41.65 8.16 24.45
C ALA A 116 -42.54 9.09 23.62
N SER A 117 -42.07 9.43 22.42
CA SER A 117 -42.90 9.80 21.28
C SER A 117 -42.68 8.76 20.17
N GLU A 118 -43.76 8.20 19.62
CA GLU A 118 -43.75 7.18 18.57
C GLU A 118 -42.96 7.60 17.31
N LYS A 119 -42.70 8.90 17.12
CA LYS A 119 -41.87 9.44 16.05
C LYS A 119 -40.37 9.12 16.17
N HIS A 120 -39.85 8.96 17.38
CA HIS A 120 -38.43 8.68 17.63
C HIS A 120 -38.08 7.18 17.61
N GLU A 121 -39.06 6.28 17.54
CA GLU A 121 -38.79 4.84 17.41
C GLU A 121 -38.29 4.46 16.02
N ALA A 122 -38.72 5.16 14.97
CA ALA A 122 -38.27 4.91 13.60
C ALA A 122 -36.78 5.23 13.45
N ASP A 123 -36.35 6.42 13.89
CA ASP A 123 -34.95 6.87 13.86
C ASP A 123 -34.05 5.97 14.70
N ARG A 124 -34.51 5.54 15.89
CA ARG A 124 -33.75 4.62 16.76
C ARG A 124 -33.60 3.23 16.15
N ARG A 125 -34.58 2.76 15.35
CA ARG A 125 -34.49 1.49 14.61
C ARG A 125 -33.56 1.61 13.40
N GLU A 126 -33.50 2.77 12.76
CA GLU A 126 -32.60 3.04 11.64
C GLU A 126 -31.15 3.08 12.09
N ILE A 127 -30.84 3.84 13.15
CA ILE A 127 -29.50 3.89 13.76
C ILE A 127 -29.06 2.50 14.26
N LYS A 128 -29.95 1.72 14.90
CA LYS A 128 -29.64 0.34 15.30
C LYS A 128 -29.35 -0.58 14.11
N ARG A 129 -30.04 -0.40 12.98
CA ARG A 129 -29.76 -1.17 11.74
C ARG A 129 -28.43 -0.78 11.12
N GLU A 130 -28.11 0.50 11.09
CA GLU A 130 -26.82 0.98 10.58
C GLU A 130 -25.67 0.49 11.45
N LEU A 131 -25.82 0.56 12.78
CA LEU A 131 -24.82 0.04 13.73
C LEU A 131 -24.66 -1.48 13.62
N ALA A 132 -25.77 -2.22 13.42
CA ALA A 132 -25.75 -3.67 13.20
C ALA A 132 -25.12 -4.06 11.85
N ASN A 133 -25.37 -3.29 10.79
CA ASN A 133 -24.72 -3.48 9.49
C ASN A 133 -23.22 -3.19 9.58
N TYR A 134 -22.84 -2.10 10.25
CA TYR A 134 -21.45 -1.73 10.49
C TYR A 134 -20.68 -2.79 11.30
N THR A 135 -21.28 -3.29 12.39
CA THR A 135 -20.68 -4.40 13.16
C THR A 135 -20.59 -5.69 12.36
N THR A 136 -21.59 -6.00 11.52
CA THR A 136 -21.58 -7.20 10.68
C THR A 136 -20.53 -7.11 9.55
N GLU A 137 -20.34 -5.95 8.94
CA GLU A 137 -19.26 -5.73 7.98
C GLU A 137 -17.89 -5.80 8.67
N LYS A 138 -17.70 -5.06 9.78
CA LYS A 138 -16.45 -5.07 10.55
C LYS A 138 -16.07 -6.48 11.03
N ALA A 139 -17.04 -7.28 11.48
CA ALA A 139 -16.81 -8.67 11.86
C ALA A 139 -16.35 -9.56 10.68
N LYS A 140 -16.85 -9.32 9.45
CA LYS A 140 -16.38 -10.03 8.25
C LYS A 140 -14.98 -9.58 7.81
N LEU A 141 -14.65 -8.32 8.02
CA LEU A 141 -13.31 -7.78 7.75
C LEU A 141 -12.27 -8.29 8.77
N SER A 142 -12.69 -8.63 9.99
CA SER A 142 -11.80 -9.12 11.06
C SER A 142 -11.70 -10.65 11.13
N ASN A 143 -12.61 -11.39 10.49
CA ASN A 143 -12.57 -12.86 10.50
C ASN A 143 -11.43 -13.41 9.61
N PRO A 144 -10.40 -14.09 10.16
CA PRO A 144 -9.28 -14.60 9.39
C PRO A 144 -9.63 -15.73 8.40
N LYS A 145 -10.84 -16.30 8.53
CA LYS A 145 -11.40 -17.30 7.61
C LYS A 145 -12.22 -16.69 6.47
N SER A 146 -12.37 -15.36 6.48
CA SER A 146 -13.06 -14.61 5.44
C SER A 146 -12.11 -14.30 4.28
N PRO A 147 -12.55 -14.41 3.01
CA PRO A 147 -11.72 -14.01 1.89
C PRO A 147 -11.45 -12.50 1.87
N GLU A 148 -12.36 -11.68 2.40
CA GLU A 148 -12.20 -10.22 2.52
C GLU A 148 -11.02 -9.84 3.42
N TYR A 149 -10.84 -10.55 4.55
CA TYR A 149 -9.72 -10.33 5.46
C TYR A 149 -8.38 -10.48 4.72
N LEU A 150 -8.22 -11.55 3.93
CA LEU A 150 -6.96 -11.84 3.24
C LEU A 150 -6.68 -10.85 2.10
N ILE A 151 -7.72 -10.37 1.42
CA ILE A 151 -7.59 -9.31 0.40
C ILE A 151 -7.12 -8.01 1.05
N ASN A 152 -7.76 -7.59 2.14
CA ASN A 152 -7.38 -6.36 2.83
C ASN A 152 -5.97 -6.45 3.40
N TRP A 153 -5.62 -7.60 3.98
CA TRP A 153 -4.27 -7.87 4.45
C TRP A 153 -3.26 -7.78 3.28
N GLN A 154 -3.58 -8.37 2.12
CA GLN A 154 -2.71 -8.30 0.94
C GLN A 154 -2.53 -6.85 0.46
N GLU A 155 -3.61 -6.09 0.33
CA GLU A 155 -3.54 -4.69 -0.07
C GLU A 155 -2.71 -3.84 0.90
N ARG A 156 -2.85 -4.08 2.21
CA ARG A 156 -2.05 -3.45 3.25
C ARG A 156 -0.57 -3.76 3.07
N MET A 157 -0.22 -5.02 2.76
CA MET A 157 1.17 -5.42 2.49
C MET A 157 1.73 -4.65 1.29
N GLU A 158 1.02 -4.63 0.17
CA GLU A 158 1.44 -3.94 -1.05
C GLU A 158 1.61 -2.43 -0.82
N LYS A 159 0.65 -1.78 -0.14
CA LYS A 159 0.74 -0.36 0.23
C LYS A 159 1.93 -0.09 1.15
N GLY A 160 2.16 -0.96 2.14
CA GLY A 160 3.29 -0.88 3.06
C GLY A 160 4.65 -0.98 2.37
N ILE A 161 4.80 -1.91 1.42
CA ILE A 161 6.01 -2.06 0.61
C ILE A 161 6.30 -0.77 -0.17
N VAL A 162 5.30 -0.26 -0.89
CA VAL A 162 5.45 0.98 -1.69
C VAL A 162 5.80 2.17 -0.81
N LYS A 163 5.13 2.32 0.35
CA LYS A 163 5.41 3.39 1.32
C LYS A 163 6.85 3.32 1.84
N ASN A 164 7.34 2.12 2.16
CA ASN A 164 8.72 1.91 2.61
C ASN A 164 9.74 2.28 1.52
N LEU A 165 9.51 1.88 0.26
CA LEU A 165 10.38 2.25 -0.86
C LEU A 165 10.40 3.77 -1.13
N LYS A 166 9.24 4.43 -1.03
CA LYS A 166 9.14 5.89 -1.13
C LYS A 166 9.93 6.58 0.01
N SER A 167 9.77 6.14 1.25
CA SER A 167 10.55 6.66 2.39
C SER A 167 12.04 6.45 2.19
N LEU A 168 12.47 5.26 1.75
CA LEU A 168 13.87 4.95 1.52
C LEU A 168 14.47 5.83 0.41
N SER A 169 13.73 6.06 -0.67
CA SER A 169 14.14 6.97 -1.75
C SER A 169 14.33 8.40 -1.23
N ARG A 170 13.35 8.91 -0.47
CA ARG A 170 13.41 10.23 0.16
C ARG A 170 14.61 10.37 1.11
N ASP A 171 14.78 9.41 2.01
CA ASP A 171 15.85 9.43 3.02
C ASP A 171 17.24 9.31 2.36
N SER A 172 17.34 8.54 1.28
CA SER A 172 18.58 8.40 0.49
C SER A 172 18.92 9.67 -0.26
N ASN A 173 17.93 10.32 -0.88
CA ASN A 173 18.12 11.63 -1.53
C ASN A 173 18.52 12.70 -0.52
N ARG A 174 17.91 12.72 0.67
CA ARG A 174 18.30 13.63 1.76
C ARG A 174 19.74 13.36 2.21
N CYS A 175 20.17 12.11 2.26
CA CYS A 175 21.56 11.76 2.56
C CYS A 175 22.52 12.33 1.51
N LEU A 176 22.18 12.26 0.23
CA LEU A 176 22.98 12.81 -0.87
C LEU A 176 22.98 14.36 -0.88
N GLN A 177 21.87 14.99 -0.53
CA GLN A 177 21.78 16.45 -0.36
C GLN A 177 22.65 16.95 0.80
N ASN A 178 22.60 16.26 1.94
CA ASN A 178 23.43 16.59 3.10
C ASN A 178 24.93 16.42 2.82
N ALA A 179 25.28 15.47 1.95
CA ALA A 179 26.63 15.30 1.46
C ALA A 179 27.04 16.34 0.40
N GLY A 180 26.11 17.19 -0.06
CA GLY A 180 26.38 18.18 -1.12
C GLY A 180 26.52 17.59 -2.52
N ILE A 181 26.04 16.35 -2.73
CA ILE A 181 26.01 15.73 -4.06
C ILE A 181 24.81 16.22 -4.86
N LEU A 182 23.62 16.14 -4.24
CA LEU A 182 22.38 16.65 -4.84
C LEU A 182 22.14 18.12 -4.41
N PRO A 183 21.54 18.93 -5.29
CA PRO A 183 21.10 20.27 -4.93
C PRO A 183 20.01 20.23 -3.86
N LYS A 184 19.97 21.26 -2.99
CA LYS A 184 19.00 21.36 -1.88
C LYS A 184 17.58 21.73 -2.33
N GLN A 185 17.41 22.22 -3.55
CA GLN A 185 16.14 22.70 -4.12
C GLN A 185 15.36 21.56 -4.81
N LEU A 186 15.09 20.48 -4.07
CA LEU A 186 14.19 19.42 -4.54
C LEU A 186 12.90 19.50 -3.72
N PRO A 187 11.84 20.16 -4.22
CA PRO A 187 10.56 20.17 -3.55
C PRO A 187 10.06 18.73 -3.40
N ALA A 188 9.89 18.28 -2.15
CA ALA A 188 9.30 16.98 -1.84
C ALA A 188 7.97 16.72 -2.58
N PRO A 189 7.08 17.73 -2.79
CA PRO A 189 5.84 17.53 -3.56
C PRO A 189 6.07 17.12 -5.02
N ILE A 190 7.15 17.59 -5.67
CA ILE A 190 7.44 17.26 -7.07
C ILE A 190 7.91 15.82 -7.21
N LEU A 191 8.71 15.34 -6.25
CA LEU A 191 9.13 13.94 -6.20
C LEU A 191 7.93 13.01 -6.01
N GLU A 192 6.98 13.38 -5.15
CA GLU A 192 5.78 12.59 -4.92
C GLU A 192 4.85 12.59 -6.14
N ALA A 193 4.63 13.75 -6.78
CA ALA A 193 3.83 13.88 -7.99
C ALA A 193 4.43 13.10 -9.18
N ALA A 194 5.72 13.26 -9.44
CA ALA A 194 6.42 12.55 -10.52
C ALA A 194 6.52 11.03 -10.28
N SER A 195 6.59 10.60 -9.02
CA SER A 195 6.55 9.17 -8.68
C SER A 195 5.21 8.50 -8.99
N ASN A 196 4.11 9.27 -9.06
CA ASN A 196 2.77 8.76 -9.32
C ASN A 196 2.40 8.78 -10.82
N THR A 197 3.04 9.63 -11.64
CA THR A 197 2.77 9.75 -13.09
C THR A 197 3.38 8.62 -13.93
N GLU A 198 4.43 7.95 -13.45
CA GLU A 198 5.14 6.88 -14.16
C GLU A 198 4.43 5.51 -14.14
N THR A 199 3.21 5.42 -13.58
CA THR A 199 2.32 4.26 -13.77
C THR A 199 1.92 4.07 -15.25
N SER A 200 2.24 5.04 -16.11
CA SER A 200 1.92 5.10 -17.53
C SER A 200 3.13 4.78 -18.41
N GLY A 201 3.66 3.55 -18.33
CA GLY A 201 4.32 2.80 -19.43
C GLY A 201 5.54 3.35 -20.19
N ASP A 202 5.79 4.65 -20.27
CA ASP A 202 6.90 5.25 -21.00
C ASP A 202 8.11 5.36 -20.07
N ALA A 203 8.81 4.24 -19.93
CA ALA A 203 10.14 4.21 -19.37
C ALA A 203 11.05 5.05 -20.27
N ILE A 204 11.25 6.32 -19.90
CA ILE A 204 12.33 7.14 -20.44
C ILE A 204 13.62 6.34 -20.22
N ALA A 205 14.31 6.01 -21.30
CA ALA A 205 15.54 5.23 -21.30
C ALA A 205 16.57 5.87 -20.35
N GLY A 206 16.67 5.31 -19.14
CA GLY A 206 17.52 5.81 -18.07
C GLY A 206 17.96 4.65 -17.17
N PRO A 207 18.99 4.85 -16.34
CA PRO A 207 19.43 3.85 -15.39
C PRO A 207 18.27 3.52 -14.42
N PRO A 208 18.12 2.25 -14.01
CA PRO A 208 17.02 1.83 -13.16
C PRO A 208 17.06 2.57 -11.82
N ASN A 209 15.89 2.80 -11.27
CA ASN A 209 15.63 3.42 -9.97
C ASN A 209 16.09 4.88 -9.84
N LEU A 210 16.16 5.60 -10.96
CA LEU A 210 16.48 7.03 -11.01
C LEU A 210 15.33 7.80 -11.66
N LEU A 211 15.11 9.02 -11.18
CA LEU A 211 14.15 9.98 -11.74
C LEU A 211 14.92 11.20 -12.24
N ASN A 212 14.71 11.56 -13.50
CA ASN A 212 15.27 12.76 -14.12
C ASN A 212 14.22 13.86 -14.16
N LEU A 213 14.49 14.98 -13.50
CA LEU A 213 13.64 16.16 -13.43
C LEU A 213 14.32 17.31 -14.17
N ILE A 214 13.53 18.10 -14.90
CA ILE A 214 13.96 19.37 -15.48
C ILE A 214 13.17 20.45 -14.75
N ILE A 215 13.86 21.31 -14.02
CA ILE A 215 13.26 22.42 -13.28
C ILE A 215 13.67 23.71 -13.98
N GLU A 216 12.71 24.46 -14.50
CA GLU A 216 12.99 25.81 -15.00
C GLU A 216 13.13 26.76 -13.80
N THR A 217 14.31 27.35 -13.61
CA THR A 217 14.53 28.37 -12.60
C THR A 217 14.15 29.73 -13.18
N VAL A 218 12.97 30.24 -12.82
CA VAL A 218 12.64 31.65 -13.03
C VAL A 218 13.37 32.48 -11.96
N GLU A 219 14.34 33.28 -12.38
CA GLU A 219 14.80 34.41 -11.56
C GLU A 219 13.70 35.47 -11.56
N SER A 220 12.73 35.38 -10.63
CA SER A 220 11.92 36.55 -10.25
C SER A 220 11.04 36.27 -9.03
N GLU A 221 11.08 37.21 -8.10
CA GLU A 221 10.22 37.40 -6.94
C GLU A 221 8.74 37.39 -7.36
N ASP A 222 7.96 36.34 -7.06
CA ASP A 222 6.51 36.37 -6.76
C ASP A 222 5.94 34.93 -6.70
N SER A 223 5.58 34.46 -5.49
CA SER A 223 5.53 33.04 -5.13
C SER A 223 4.16 32.34 -5.09
N GLU A 224 3.12 32.83 -5.77
CA GLU A 224 1.77 32.21 -5.67
C GLU A 224 1.13 31.76 -6.98
N ALA A 225 1.65 32.16 -8.15
CA ALA A 225 1.12 31.72 -9.46
C ALA A 225 1.78 30.43 -9.99
N ASP A 226 2.70 29.85 -9.24
CA ASP A 226 3.73 28.93 -9.77
C ASP A 226 3.37 27.44 -9.73
N LEU A 227 2.46 26.99 -8.86
CA LEU A 227 2.18 25.55 -8.74
C LEU A 227 1.37 25.00 -9.93
N GLU A 228 0.50 25.81 -10.52
CA GLU A 228 -0.39 25.37 -11.60
C GLU A 228 0.36 25.30 -12.94
N ASN A 229 1.33 26.20 -13.17
CA ASN A 229 2.22 26.17 -14.33
C ASN A 229 3.30 25.08 -14.24
N LEU A 230 3.77 24.75 -13.03
CA LEU A 230 4.77 23.70 -12.82
C LEU A 230 4.24 22.31 -13.22
N ALA A 231 2.96 22.03 -12.93
CA ALA A 231 2.28 20.80 -13.33
C ALA A 231 2.03 20.74 -14.85
N ALA A 232 1.68 21.86 -15.48
CA ALA A 232 1.42 21.92 -16.92
C ALA A 232 2.70 21.74 -17.77
N ASN A 233 3.86 22.20 -17.26
CA ASN A 233 5.14 22.12 -17.97
C ASN A 233 5.85 20.75 -17.85
N LEU A 234 5.45 19.90 -16.90
CA LEU A 234 5.92 18.51 -16.77
C LEU A 234 5.48 17.60 -17.94
N ALA A 235 4.48 18.01 -18.73
CA ALA A 235 3.94 17.22 -19.84
C ALA A 235 4.74 17.33 -21.16
N ARG A 236 5.77 18.18 -21.23
CA ARG A 236 6.55 18.41 -22.46
C ARG A 236 7.86 17.62 -22.47
N LEU A 237 7.76 16.29 -22.57
CA LEU A 237 8.88 15.45 -23.01
C LEU A 237 9.31 15.89 -24.42
N GLY A 238 10.49 16.51 -24.53
CA GLY A 238 11.15 16.75 -25.82
C GLY A 238 11.12 18.19 -26.35
N GLY A 239 10.75 19.18 -25.55
CA GLY A 239 10.97 20.60 -25.90
C GLY A 239 12.43 21.00 -25.78
N SER A 240 12.91 21.83 -26.72
CA SER A 240 14.26 22.43 -26.69
C SER A 240 14.58 23.01 -25.30
N PRO A 241 15.78 22.75 -24.74
CA PRO A 241 16.12 23.26 -23.41
C PRO A 241 16.04 24.79 -23.41
N SER A 242 15.20 25.33 -22.52
CA SER A 242 15.21 26.75 -22.20
C SER A 242 16.53 27.07 -21.47
N PRO A 243 17.11 28.27 -21.64
CA PRO A 243 18.42 28.61 -21.08
C PRO A 243 18.51 28.57 -19.55
N ASN A 244 17.36 28.51 -18.86
CA ASN A 244 17.25 28.46 -17.40
C ASN A 244 16.75 27.11 -16.84
N ALA A 245 16.88 26.02 -17.61
CA ALA A 245 16.49 24.68 -17.16
C ALA A 245 17.61 23.98 -16.36
N MET A 246 17.35 23.67 -15.09
CA MET A 246 18.19 22.85 -14.22
C MET A 246 17.79 21.38 -14.30
N HIS A 247 18.70 20.52 -14.76
CA HIS A 247 18.51 19.07 -14.74
C HIS A 247 18.91 18.47 -13.39
N ILE A 248 17.99 17.74 -12.75
CA ILE A 248 18.23 17.06 -11.48
C ILE A 248 17.91 15.57 -11.62
N THR A 249 18.88 14.71 -11.31
CA THR A 249 18.65 13.25 -11.23
C THR A 249 18.65 12.82 -9.77
N ALA A 250 17.55 12.23 -9.32
CA ALA A 250 17.37 11.76 -7.94
C ALA A 250 17.11 10.25 -7.89
N ILE A 251 17.30 9.64 -6.73
CA ILE A 251 16.95 8.23 -6.48
C ILE A 251 15.43 8.12 -6.39
N ASN A 252 14.85 7.21 -7.16
CA ASN A 252 13.45 6.81 -7.07
C ASN A 252 13.37 5.29 -7.18
N LEU A 253 13.33 4.59 -6.04
CA LEU A 253 13.27 3.12 -6.00
C LEU A 253 11.89 2.64 -6.44
N ARG A 254 11.82 2.02 -7.62
CA ARG A 254 10.58 1.53 -8.22
C ARG A 254 10.44 0.04 -7.99
N LEU A 255 9.30 -0.38 -7.43
CA LEU A 255 9.06 -1.80 -7.12
C LEU A 255 9.19 -2.67 -8.38
N SER A 256 8.54 -2.27 -9.48
CA SER A 256 8.57 -3.01 -10.75
C SER A 256 9.99 -3.24 -11.28
N GLU A 257 10.88 -2.24 -11.16
CA GLU A 257 12.26 -2.38 -11.62
C GLU A 257 13.11 -3.23 -10.69
N ILE A 258 12.88 -3.14 -9.37
CA ILE A 258 13.57 -4.00 -8.40
C ILE A 258 13.15 -5.46 -8.60
N GLU A 259 11.85 -5.72 -8.80
CA GLU A 259 11.33 -7.05 -9.09
C GLU A 259 11.91 -7.59 -10.39
N PHE A 260 11.91 -6.79 -11.46
CA PHE A 260 12.42 -7.18 -12.77
C PHE A 260 13.92 -7.47 -12.76
N ALA A 261 14.70 -6.72 -11.99
CA ALA A 261 16.15 -6.85 -11.96
C ALA A 261 16.67 -8.09 -11.20
N ASP A 262 15.85 -8.72 -10.35
CA ASP A 262 16.24 -9.90 -9.56
C ASP A 262 15.27 -11.06 -9.79
N ALA A 263 15.76 -12.12 -10.44
CA ALA A 263 14.98 -13.30 -10.79
C ALA A 263 14.36 -14.00 -9.57
N ASN A 264 15.01 -13.93 -8.39
CA ASN A 264 14.44 -14.52 -7.18
C ASN A 264 13.21 -13.73 -6.72
N VAL A 265 13.28 -12.40 -6.73
CA VAL A 265 12.15 -11.53 -6.37
C VAL A 265 10.98 -11.77 -7.33
N THR A 266 11.26 -11.84 -8.64
CA THR A 266 10.25 -12.17 -9.66
C THR A 266 9.61 -13.54 -9.39
N GLY A 267 10.39 -14.55 -9.03
CA GLY A 267 9.87 -15.89 -8.69
C GLY A 267 8.87 -15.87 -7.52
N TRP A 268 9.21 -15.17 -6.44
CA TRP A 268 8.30 -14.97 -5.31
C TRP A 268 7.07 -14.14 -5.69
N ARG A 269 7.23 -13.08 -6.49
CA ARG A 269 6.10 -12.27 -6.99
C ARG A 269 5.11 -13.10 -7.79
N GLN A 270 5.60 -14.04 -8.60
CA GLN A 270 4.74 -14.96 -9.34
C GLN A 270 3.96 -15.90 -8.41
N GLN A 271 4.58 -16.37 -7.33
CA GLN A 271 3.87 -17.17 -6.31
C GLN A 271 2.76 -16.37 -5.64
N ILE A 272 3.01 -15.10 -5.26
CA ILE A 272 1.97 -14.21 -4.73
C ILE A 272 0.80 -14.09 -5.70
N ARG A 273 1.07 -13.84 -7.00
CA ARG A 273 0.02 -13.76 -8.03
C ARG A 273 -0.79 -15.05 -8.14
N ASN A 274 -0.13 -16.21 -8.08
CA ASN A 274 -0.81 -17.51 -8.11
C ASN A 274 -1.73 -17.71 -6.89
N LEU A 275 -1.29 -17.31 -5.69
CA LEU A 275 -2.12 -17.34 -4.49
C LEU A 275 -3.31 -16.38 -4.60
N SER A 276 -3.11 -15.16 -5.11
CA SER A 276 -4.21 -14.20 -5.33
C SER A 276 -5.25 -14.72 -6.32
N MET A 277 -4.82 -15.45 -7.37
CA MET A 277 -5.77 -16.11 -8.28
C MET A 277 -6.58 -17.20 -7.56
N ARG A 278 -5.95 -18.05 -6.75
CA ARG A 278 -6.63 -19.06 -5.92
C ARG A 278 -7.62 -18.42 -4.94
N LEU A 279 -7.22 -17.34 -4.27
CA LEU A 279 -8.06 -16.57 -3.35
C LEU A 279 -9.32 -16.05 -4.04
N ASN A 280 -9.19 -15.49 -5.23
CA ASN A 280 -10.33 -14.97 -6.00
C ASN A 280 -11.32 -16.08 -6.39
N THR A 281 -10.85 -17.30 -6.67
CA THR A 281 -11.72 -18.45 -6.92
C THR A 281 -12.48 -18.84 -5.64
N LEU A 282 -11.76 -19.01 -4.52
CA LEU A 282 -12.38 -19.33 -3.22
C LEU A 282 -13.38 -18.27 -2.76
N ARG A 283 -13.08 -16.99 -3.01
CA ARG A 283 -14.00 -15.88 -2.70
C ARG A 283 -15.33 -16.01 -3.44
N ARG A 284 -15.30 -16.34 -4.73
CA ARG A 284 -16.53 -16.52 -5.53
C ARG A 284 -17.34 -17.69 -4.99
N ASP A 285 -16.68 -18.79 -4.67
CA ASP A 285 -17.33 -19.98 -4.09
C ASP A 285 -17.93 -19.67 -2.71
N TYR A 286 -17.19 -18.95 -1.87
CA TYR A 286 -17.65 -18.50 -0.55
C TYR A 286 -18.91 -17.64 -0.65
N HIS A 287 -18.91 -16.58 -1.48
CA HIS A 287 -20.10 -15.74 -1.66
C HIS A 287 -21.28 -16.49 -2.25
N LYS A 288 -21.03 -17.40 -3.20
CA LYS A 288 -22.09 -18.24 -3.78
C LYS A 288 -22.74 -19.09 -2.70
N LYS A 289 -21.95 -19.75 -1.85
CA LYS A 289 -22.45 -20.59 -0.76
C LYS A 289 -23.14 -19.78 0.33
N GLN A 290 -22.62 -18.60 0.65
CA GLN A 290 -23.27 -17.68 1.58
C GLN A 290 -24.65 -17.24 1.07
N ARG A 291 -24.77 -16.96 -0.24
CA ARG A 291 -26.06 -16.63 -0.85
C ARG A 291 -27.03 -17.81 -0.84
N GLU A 292 -26.56 -19.02 -1.15
CA GLU A 292 -27.38 -20.25 -1.05
C GLU A 292 -27.92 -20.44 0.38
N ARG A 293 -27.08 -20.23 1.39
CA ARG A 293 -27.49 -20.27 2.81
C ARG A 293 -28.58 -19.24 3.11
N THR A 294 -28.39 -17.98 2.73
CA THR A 294 -29.38 -16.92 2.97
C THR A 294 -30.71 -17.22 2.28
N ILE A 295 -30.69 -17.83 1.08
CA ILE A 295 -31.93 -18.25 0.40
C ILE A 295 -32.64 -19.32 1.23
N VAL A 296 -31.95 -20.37 1.68
CA VAL A 296 -32.55 -21.44 2.48
C VAL A 296 -33.09 -20.91 3.81
N GLU A 297 -32.35 -20.02 4.49
CA GLU A 297 -32.81 -19.34 5.70
C GLU A 297 -34.08 -18.52 5.43
N ALA A 298 -34.09 -17.70 4.38
CA ALA A 298 -35.24 -16.88 3.99
C ALA A 298 -36.47 -17.73 3.65
N GLU A 299 -36.30 -18.83 2.88
CA GLU A 299 -37.42 -19.71 2.56
C GLU A 299 -37.94 -20.47 3.79
N SER A 300 -37.08 -20.78 4.76
CA SER A 300 -37.52 -21.41 6.01
C SER A 300 -38.28 -20.44 6.90
N ALA A 301 -37.80 -19.18 7.00
CA ALA A 301 -38.51 -18.10 7.69
C ALA A 301 -39.86 -17.80 7.04
N TRP A 302 -39.92 -17.72 5.71
CA TRP A 302 -41.16 -17.51 4.96
C TRP A 302 -42.20 -18.61 5.27
N ARG A 303 -41.79 -19.88 5.23
CA ARG A 303 -42.69 -21.00 5.55
C ARG A 303 -43.12 -20.99 7.02
N ALA A 304 -42.29 -20.51 7.93
CA ALA A 304 -42.61 -20.43 9.35
C ALA A 304 -43.63 -19.33 9.69
N CYS A 305 -43.67 -18.25 8.90
CA CYS A 305 -44.64 -17.16 9.09
C CYS A 305 -45.89 -17.26 8.20
N TRP A 306 -46.01 -18.32 7.39
CA TRP A 306 -47.16 -18.55 6.52
C TRP A 306 -48.24 -19.37 7.26
N PHE A 307 -49.36 -18.72 7.58
CA PHE A 307 -50.53 -19.36 8.18
C PHE A 307 -51.69 -19.32 7.17
N GLU A 308 -52.45 -20.41 7.03
CA GLU A 308 -53.70 -20.43 6.26
C GLU A 308 -54.85 -19.99 7.19
N ASP A 309 -55.60 -18.96 6.79
CA ASP A 309 -56.81 -18.48 7.48
C ASP A 309 -58.02 -19.42 7.25
#